data_AF-A0AAW2I3A8-F1
#
_entry.id   AF-A0AAW2I3A8-F1
#
_cell.length_a   1.000
_cell.length_b   1.000
_cell.length_c   1.000
_cell.angle_alpha   90.00
_cell.angle_beta   90.00
_cell.angle_gamma   90.00
#
_symmetry.space_group_name_H-M   'P 1'
#
loop_
_entity.id
_entity.type
_entity.pdbx_description
1 polymer ?
#
loop_
_entity_poly.entity_id
_entity_poly.type
_entity_poly.pdbx_seq_one_letter_code
_entity_poly.pdbx_strand_id
1 'polypeptide(L)'
;MQHRRRGSFTYVSPCVKYMIFHLNFLFWLFGGLLIGVGLYAFVDNWQANVSFAGCVGALRENTCLLKFYSLCLLIFFLLEMALAIIGFVFPHAMNNLLEESFSDKIIHTYREDPDLQNLIDFAQQEFHCCGLSSEGYMDWSKNEYFNCSSPSGEHCGVPFSCCINANDISSGLVNFMCGYSVQKLGIVEASKKIYTSGCIEIVRAWAEKNLYMLAGIALGIALSQLFVIYLAKTLEGQIELQKSRWNT
;
A
#
# COMPACT_ATOMS: atom_id res chain seq x y z
N MET A 1 -74.13 -36.07 21.45
CA MET A 1 -72.99 -35.83 22.38
C MET A 1 -71.76 -35.55 21.53
N GLN A 2 -71.55 -34.30 21.13
CA GLN A 2 -70.65 -33.29 21.73
C GLN A 2 -69.17 -33.38 21.29
N HIS A 3 -68.81 -32.39 20.46
CA HIS A 3 -67.50 -31.85 20.12
C HIS A 3 -66.30 -32.25 21.00
N ARG A 4 -65.20 -32.64 20.33
CA ARG A 4 -63.87 -32.20 20.77
C ARG A 4 -62.95 -31.91 19.57
N ARG A 5 -62.86 -30.62 19.21
CA ARG A 5 -61.77 -30.07 18.39
C ARG A 5 -60.44 -30.33 19.10
N ARG A 6 -59.47 -30.97 18.43
CA ARG A 6 -58.05 -30.84 18.78
C ARG A 6 -57.43 -29.89 17.75
N GLY A 7 -57.37 -28.60 18.09
CA GLY A 7 -56.58 -27.64 17.34
C GLY A 7 -55.10 -27.93 17.55
N SER A 8 -54.33 -28.06 16.47
CA SER A 8 -52.88 -27.95 16.52
C SER A 8 -52.51 -26.46 16.56
N PHE A 9 -52.54 -25.87 17.75
CA PHE A 9 -51.90 -24.58 17.98
C PHE A 9 -50.51 -24.86 18.55
N THR A 10 -49.51 -24.97 17.68
CA THR A 10 -48.10 -24.87 18.08
C THR A 10 -47.84 -23.41 18.44
N TYR A 11 -48.15 -23.06 19.70
CA TYR A 11 -47.86 -21.74 20.27
C TYR A 11 -46.36 -21.69 20.60
N VAL A 12 -45.52 -21.56 19.57
CA VAL A 12 -44.09 -21.31 19.78
C VAL A 12 -43.98 -19.98 20.53
N SER A 13 -43.54 -20.04 21.78
CA SER A 13 -43.43 -18.89 22.67
C SER A 13 -42.70 -17.74 21.97
N PRO A 14 -43.24 -16.51 21.97
CA PRO A 14 -42.58 -15.34 21.38
C PRO A 14 -41.13 -15.22 21.86
N CYS A 15 -40.86 -15.53 23.13
CA CYS A 15 -39.51 -15.54 23.70
C CYS A 15 -38.55 -16.48 22.95
N VAL A 16 -39.01 -17.65 22.53
CA VAL A 16 -38.19 -18.62 21.77
C VAL A 16 -37.90 -18.09 20.36
N LYS A 17 -38.86 -17.44 19.70
CA LYS A 17 -38.64 -16.83 18.39
C LYS A 17 -37.62 -15.69 18.45
N TYR A 18 -37.77 -14.78 19.43
CA TYR A 18 -36.82 -13.69 19.62
C TYR A 18 -35.44 -14.20 20.03
N MET A 19 -35.36 -15.25 20.87
CA MET A 19 -34.10 -15.87 21.25
C MET A 19 -33.36 -16.48 20.05
N ILE A 20 -34.05 -17.22 19.18
CA ILE A 20 -33.44 -17.81 17.98
C ILE A 20 -32.98 -16.71 17.00
N PHE A 21 -33.77 -15.65 16.81
CA PHE A 21 -33.39 -14.53 15.97
C PHE A 21 -32.15 -13.82 16.51
N HIS A 22 -32.10 -13.52 17.80
CA HIS A 22 -30.94 -12.89 18.43
C HIS A 22 -29.69 -13.77 18.38
N LEU A 23 -29.81 -15.07 18.66
CA LEU A 23 -28.67 -15.99 18.57
C LEU A 23 -28.11 -16.07 17.15
N ASN A 24 -28.98 -16.21 16.14
CA ASN A 24 -28.55 -16.23 14.73
C ASN A 24 -27.97 -14.88 14.28
N PHE A 25 -28.52 -13.77 14.76
CA PHE A 25 -27.99 -12.43 14.49
C PHE A 25 -26.60 -12.22 15.12
N LEU A 26 -26.40 -12.70 16.36
CA LEU A 26 -25.10 -12.68 17.01
C LEU A 26 -24.09 -13.55 16.26
N PHE A 27 -24.45 -14.78 15.87
CA PHE A 27 -23.57 -15.64 15.06
C PHE A 27 -23.20 -15.00 13.72
N TRP A 28 -24.14 -14.30 13.08
CA TRP A 28 -23.88 -13.58 11.84
C TRP A 28 -22.92 -12.40 12.04
N LEU A 29 -23.06 -11.63 13.13
CA LEU A 29 -22.13 -10.55 13.48
C LEU A 29 -20.73 -11.07 13.82
N PHE A 30 -20.63 -12.13 14.62
CA PHE A 30 -19.34 -12.76 14.95
C PHE A 30 -18.68 -13.36 13.70
N GLY A 31 -19.45 -14.01 12.84
CA GLY A 31 -18.96 -14.51 11.55
C GLY A 31 -18.46 -13.39 10.65
N GLY A 32 -19.21 -12.28 10.53
CA GLY A 32 -18.80 -11.10 9.76
C GLY A 32 -17.55 -10.44 10.32
N LEU A 33 -17.43 -10.33 11.64
CA LEU A 33 -16.25 -9.78 12.31
C LEU A 33 -15.01 -10.67 12.12
N LEU A 34 -15.15 -11.99 12.24
CA LEU A 34 -14.04 -12.93 11.99
C LEU A 34 -13.60 -12.93 10.52
N ILE A 35 -14.54 -12.82 9.58
CA ILE A 35 -14.22 -12.65 8.16
C ILE A 35 -13.55 -11.29 7.93
N GLY A 36 -14.03 -10.22 8.57
CA GLY A 36 -13.43 -8.88 8.47
C GLY A 36 -12.00 -8.83 9.02
N VAL A 37 -11.77 -9.40 10.22
CA VAL A 37 -10.44 -9.53 10.82
C VAL A 37 -9.55 -10.46 10.00
N GLY A 38 -10.10 -11.55 9.47
CA GLY A 38 -9.40 -12.47 8.58
C GLY A 38 -8.97 -11.81 7.28
N LEU A 39 -9.84 -10.99 6.67
CA LEU A 39 -9.53 -10.21 5.47
C LEU A 39 -8.52 -9.10 5.76
N TYR A 40 -8.65 -8.40 6.90
CA TYR A 40 -7.70 -7.39 7.33
C TYR A 40 -6.30 -7.98 7.55
N ALA A 41 -6.20 -9.06 8.31
CA ALA A 41 -4.94 -9.78 8.53
C ALA A 41 -4.40 -10.45 7.25
N PHE A 42 -5.29 -10.88 6.34
CA PHE A 42 -4.91 -11.40 5.04
C PHE A 42 -4.33 -10.31 4.14
N VAL A 43 -4.89 -9.09 4.16
CA VAL A 43 -4.41 -7.94 3.39
C VAL A 43 -3.06 -7.44 3.93
N ASP A 44 -2.90 -7.31 5.24
CA ASP A 44 -1.66 -6.82 5.85
C ASP A 44 -0.45 -7.76 5.61
N ASN A 45 -0.69 -9.07 5.47
CA ASN A 45 0.37 -10.07 5.29
C ASN A 45 0.19 -10.93 4.03
N TRP A 46 -0.43 -10.38 2.98
CA TRP A 46 -0.84 -11.18 1.83
C TRP A 46 0.36 -11.83 1.11
N GLN A 47 1.52 -11.16 1.04
CA GLN A 47 2.72 -11.73 0.41
C GLN A 47 3.24 -12.95 1.19
N ALA A 48 3.18 -12.93 2.52
CA ALA A 48 3.59 -14.04 3.37
C ALA A 48 2.65 -15.25 3.19
N ASN A 49 1.34 -15.00 3.10
CA ASN A 49 0.34 -16.04 2.89
C ASN A 49 0.51 -16.75 1.53
N VAL A 50 0.74 -15.99 0.46
CA VAL A 50 0.99 -16.55 -0.89
C VAL A 50 2.27 -17.39 -0.89
N SER A 51 3.34 -16.87 -0.28
CA SER A 51 4.62 -17.59 -0.18
C SER A 51 4.48 -18.89 0.63
N PHE A 52 3.77 -18.85 1.76
CA PHE A 52 3.48 -20.03 2.58
C PHE A 52 2.64 -21.06 1.82
N ALA A 53 1.61 -20.64 1.09
CA ALA A 53 0.79 -21.52 0.27
C ALA A 53 1.63 -22.22 -0.83
N GLY A 54 2.58 -21.50 -1.43
CA GLY A 54 3.54 -22.08 -2.37
C GLY A 54 4.43 -23.15 -1.73
N CYS A 55 5.08 -22.83 -0.60
CA CYS A 55 5.95 -23.78 0.11
C CYS A 55 5.19 -25.02 0.62
N VAL A 56 4.06 -24.83 1.30
CA VAL A 56 3.25 -25.93 1.83
C VAL A 56 2.59 -26.72 0.72
N GLY A 57 2.13 -26.06 -0.35
CA GLY A 57 1.57 -26.71 -1.53
C GLY A 57 2.56 -27.65 -2.20
N ALA A 58 3.83 -27.24 -2.33
CA ALA A 58 4.91 -28.07 -2.83
C ALA A 58 5.27 -29.22 -1.88
N LEU A 59 5.49 -28.93 -0.58
CA LEU A 59 5.91 -29.93 0.41
C LEU A 59 4.83 -30.99 0.72
N ARG A 60 3.56 -30.61 0.69
CA ARG A 60 2.42 -31.50 1.00
C ARG A 60 1.76 -32.07 -0.25
N GLU A 61 2.31 -31.83 -1.44
CA GLU A 61 1.74 -32.24 -2.73
C GLU A 61 0.24 -31.87 -2.86
N ASN A 62 -0.12 -30.71 -2.30
CA ASN A 62 -1.50 -30.24 -2.25
C ASN A 62 -1.79 -29.35 -3.46
N THR A 63 -2.50 -29.92 -4.43
CA THR A 63 -2.85 -29.26 -5.70
C THR A 63 -3.77 -28.05 -5.52
N CYS A 64 -4.60 -28.00 -4.47
CA CYS A 64 -5.45 -26.84 -4.20
C CYS A 64 -4.62 -25.60 -3.82
N LEU A 65 -3.66 -25.78 -2.90
CA LEU A 65 -2.75 -24.71 -2.49
C LEU A 65 -1.83 -24.26 -3.63
N LEU A 66 -1.34 -25.20 -4.44
CA LEU A 66 -0.47 -24.89 -5.57
C LEU A 66 -1.22 -24.17 -6.71
N LYS A 67 -2.49 -24.52 -6.94
CA LYS A 67 -3.39 -23.79 -7.86
C LYS A 67 -3.64 -22.36 -7.39
N PHE A 68 -3.93 -22.18 -6.10
CA PHE A 68 -4.10 -20.87 -5.49
C PHE A 68 -2.84 -20.01 -5.64
N TYR A 69 -1.68 -20.56 -5.27
CA TYR A 69 -0.38 -19.89 -5.43
C TYR A 69 -0.13 -19.44 -6.87
N SER A 70 -0.32 -20.33 -7.84
CA SER A 70 -0.11 -20.03 -9.26
C SER A 70 -1.09 -18.99 -9.80
N LEU A 71 -2.35 -19.00 -9.33
CA LEU A 71 -3.36 -18.00 -9.70
C LEU A 71 -2.99 -16.62 -9.15
N CYS A 72 -2.56 -16.55 -7.89
CA CYS A 72 -2.10 -15.29 -7.29
C CYS A 72 -0.91 -14.71 -8.07
N LEU A 73 0.10 -15.52 -8.38
CA LEU A 73 1.25 -15.06 -9.17
C LEU A 73 0.85 -14.57 -10.57
N LEU A 74 -0.10 -15.24 -11.22
CA LEU A 74 -0.63 -14.78 -12.50
C LEU A 74 -1.31 -13.40 -12.38
N ILE A 75 -2.09 -13.18 -11.32
CA ILE A 75 -2.72 -11.88 -11.07
C ILE A 75 -1.65 -10.79 -10.86
N PHE A 76 -0.58 -11.06 -10.12
CA PHE A 76 0.52 -10.09 -9.97
C PHE A 76 1.21 -9.78 -11.28
N PHE A 77 1.47 -10.78 -12.11
CA PHE A 77 2.05 -10.58 -13.43
C PHE A 77 1.14 -9.69 -14.30
N LEU A 78 -0.17 -9.93 -14.29
CA LEU A 78 -1.13 -9.10 -15.05
C LEU A 78 -1.20 -7.66 -14.53
N LEU A 79 -1.14 -7.46 -13.21
CA LEU A 79 -1.09 -6.13 -12.59
C LEU A 79 0.22 -5.40 -12.93
N GLU A 80 1.36 -6.10 -12.88
CA GLU A 80 2.66 -5.56 -13.26
C GLU A 80 2.66 -5.12 -14.73
N MET A 81 2.12 -5.95 -15.63
CA MET A 81 1.97 -5.60 -17.04
C MET A 81 1.03 -4.39 -17.23
N ALA A 82 -0.08 -4.32 -16.50
CA ALA A 82 -0.99 -3.17 -16.56
C ALA A 82 -0.28 -1.89 -16.10
N LEU A 83 0.42 -1.93 -14.97
CA LEU A 83 1.19 -0.79 -14.46
C LEU A 83 2.30 -0.36 -15.41
N ALA A 84 3.03 -1.32 -16.02
CA ALA A 84 4.05 -1.02 -17.02
C ALA A 84 3.47 -0.36 -18.26
N ILE A 85 2.31 -0.84 -18.74
CA ILE A 85 1.61 -0.26 -19.90
C ILE A 85 1.13 1.16 -19.57
N ILE A 86 0.49 1.38 -18.41
CA ILE A 86 -0.01 2.71 -18.05
C ILE A 86 1.17 3.67 -17.82
N GLY A 87 2.22 3.21 -17.13
CA GLY A 87 3.50 3.89 -16.93
C GLY A 87 4.13 4.39 -18.22
N PHE A 88 4.20 3.52 -19.22
CA PHE A 88 4.91 3.79 -20.46
C PHE A 88 4.06 4.51 -21.52
N VAL A 89 2.79 4.13 -21.68
CA VAL A 89 1.90 4.65 -22.74
C VAL A 89 1.21 5.95 -22.31
N PHE A 90 0.85 6.07 -21.02
CA PHE A 90 0.08 7.20 -20.50
C PHE A 90 0.81 7.90 -19.33
N PRO A 91 2.00 8.48 -19.58
CA PRO A 91 2.80 9.11 -18.52
C PRO A 91 2.05 10.26 -17.82
N HIS A 92 1.22 11.01 -18.55
CA HIS A 92 0.44 12.09 -17.95
C HIS A 92 -0.63 11.58 -16.97
N ALA A 93 -1.31 10.47 -17.29
CA ALA A 93 -2.29 9.88 -16.38
C ALA A 93 -1.63 9.34 -15.11
N MET A 94 -0.42 8.77 -15.24
CA MET A 94 0.36 8.32 -14.08
C MET A 94 0.79 9.47 -13.19
N ASN A 95 1.26 10.58 -13.77
CA ASN A 95 1.64 11.75 -12.99
C ASN A 95 0.44 12.33 -12.22
N ASN A 96 -0.72 12.46 -12.87
CA ASN A 96 -1.92 12.97 -12.20
C ASN A 96 -2.38 12.02 -11.08
N LEU A 97 -2.33 10.70 -11.31
CA LEU A 97 -2.64 9.72 -10.26
C LEU A 97 -1.65 9.81 -9.09
N LEU A 98 -0.35 10.00 -9.36
CA LEU A 98 0.67 10.16 -8.33
C LEU A 98 0.46 11.44 -7.53
N GLU A 99 0.15 12.56 -8.19
CA GLU A 99 -0.10 13.83 -7.53
C GLU A 99 -1.39 13.79 -6.69
N GLU A 100 -2.53 13.40 -7.26
CA GLU A 100 -3.82 13.40 -6.55
C GLU A 100 -3.92 12.32 -5.47
N SER A 101 -3.45 11.10 -5.74
CA SER A 101 -3.65 9.98 -4.81
C SER A 101 -2.64 9.94 -3.67
N PHE A 102 -1.41 10.39 -3.92
CA PHE A 102 -0.34 10.28 -2.93
C PHE A 102 0.04 11.62 -2.31
N SER A 103 0.17 12.70 -3.09
CA SER A 103 0.77 13.93 -2.56
C SER A 103 -0.08 14.59 -1.48
N ASP A 104 -1.38 14.78 -1.73
CA ASP A 104 -2.25 15.45 -0.75
C ASP A 104 -2.38 14.64 0.54
N LYS A 105 -2.68 13.33 0.44
CA LYS A 105 -2.85 12.47 1.61
C LYS A 105 -1.56 12.35 2.43
N ILE A 106 -0.41 12.18 1.78
CA ILE A 106 0.87 12.03 2.47
C ILE A 106 1.23 13.33 3.21
N ILE A 107 1.07 14.49 2.57
CA ILE A 107 1.41 15.76 3.20
C ILE A 107 0.48 16.05 4.38
N HIS A 108 -0.82 15.76 4.28
CA HIS A 108 -1.74 15.95 5.40
C HIS A 108 -1.40 15.04 6.60
N THR A 109 -1.15 13.74 6.38
CA THR A 109 -0.92 12.73 7.43
C THR A 109 0.54 12.65 7.89
N TYR A 110 1.47 13.44 7.31
CA TYR A 110 2.91 13.38 7.60
C TYR A 110 3.29 13.39 9.10
N ARG A 111 2.57 14.13 9.95
CA ARG A 111 2.82 14.19 11.41
C ARG A 111 2.04 13.15 12.22
N GLU A 112 1.08 12.47 11.62
CA GLU A 112 0.21 11.51 12.32
C GLU A 112 0.84 10.13 12.40
N ASP A 113 1.68 9.76 11.42
CA ASP A 113 2.32 8.46 11.31
C ASP A 113 3.86 8.59 11.36
N PRO A 114 4.53 8.06 12.40
CA PRO A 114 5.98 8.16 12.53
C PRO A 114 6.74 7.39 11.45
N ASP A 115 6.19 6.29 10.92
CA ASP A 115 6.83 5.51 9.88
C ASP A 115 6.76 6.25 8.54
N LEU A 116 5.61 6.88 8.25
CA LEU A 116 5.46 7.78 7.10
C LEU A 116 6.43 8.96 7.22
N GLN A 117 6.51 9.57 8.40
CA GLN A 117 7.40 10.71 8.63
C GLN A 117 8.87 10.34 8.32
N ASN A 118 9.34 9.22 8.88
CA ASN A 118 10.70 8.73 8.67
C ASN A 118 10.99 8.41 7.19
N LEU A 119 10.02 7.81 6.49
CA LEU A 119 10.15 7.49 5.07
C LEU A 119 10.27 8.74 4.21
N ILE A 120 9.43 9.75 4.46
CA ILE A 120 9.46 11.01 3.71
C ILE A 120 10.72 11.80 4.03
N ASP A 121 11.13 11.85 5.30
CA ASP A 121 12.36 12.53 5.71
C ASP A 121 13.58 11.89 5.04
N PHE A 122 13.64 10.56 5.00
CA PHE A 122 14.68 9.81 4.28
C PHE A 122 14.66 10.10 2.78
N ALA A 123 13.49 10.05 2.14
CA ALA A 123 13.37 10.28 0.70
C ALA A 123 13.80 11.71 0.32
N GLN A 124 13.41 12.72 1.11
CA GLN A 124 13.78 14.11 0.85
C GLN A 124 15.28 14.35 0.98
N GLN A 125 15.92 13.69 1.96
CA GLN A 125 17.36 13.76 2.14
C GLN A 125 18.11 13.02 1.01
N GLU A 126 17.69 11.81 0.66
CA GLU A 126 18.35 10.96 -0.33
C GLU A 126 18.21 11.52 -1.76
N PHE A 127 17.01 11.98 -2.13
CA PHE A 127 16.73 12.50 -3.47
C PHE A 127 16.92 14.01 -3.59
N HIS A 128 17.34 14.69 -2.52
CA HIS A 128 17.60 16.14 -2.50
C HIS A 128 16.42 16.96 -3.03
N CYS A 129 15.24 16.67 -2.49
CA CYS A 129 13.96 17.26 -2.88
C CYS A 129 13.17 17.72 -1.65
N CYS A 130 12.18 18.58 -1.86
CA CYS A 130 11.28 19.03 -0.81
C CYS A 130 9.85 19.13 -1.34
N GLY A 131 8.91 18.54 -0.59
CA GLY A 131 7.54 18.31 -1.06
C GLY A 131 7.47 17.15 -2.05
N LEU A 132 6.29 16.93 -2.63
CA LEU A 132 6.00 15.79 -3.50
C LEU A 132 5.66 16.25 -4.92
N SER A 133 4.71 17.16 -5.05
CA SER A 133 4.15 17.65 -6.32
C SER A 133 5.08 18.64 -7.01
N SER A 134 4.68 19.08 -8.20
CA SER A 134 5.35 20.15 -8.95
C SER A 134 5.46 21.50 -8.20
N GLU A 135 4.64 21.75 -7.16
CA GLU A 135 4.74 22.95 -6.29
C GLU A 135 5.93 22.89 -5.32
N GLY A 136 6.55 21.71 -5.18
CA GLY A 136 7.75 21.50 -4.38
C GLY A 136 7.56 21.87 -2.92
N TYR A 137 8.43 22.72 -2.38
CA TYR A 137 8.42 23.08 -0.95
C TYR A 137 7.12 23.76 -0.48
N MET A 138 6.30 24.28 -1.40
CA MET A 138 5.02 24.91 -1.08
C MET A 138 3.91 23.90 -0.77
N ASP A 139 4.09 22.61 -1.08
CA ASP A 139 3.16 21.55 -0.70
C ASP A 139 2.90 21.53 0.81
N TRP A 140 3.93 21.84 1.60
CA TRP A 140 3.85 21.87 3.06
C TRP A 140 2.84 22.88 3.59
N SER A 141 2.40 23.86 2.80
CA SER A 141 1.30 24.75 3.18
C SER A 141 -0.03 24.02 3.42
N LYS A 142 -0.21 22.83 2.83
CA LYS A 142 -1.40 21.98 3.01
C LYS A 142 -1.42 21.26 4.36
N ASN A 143 -0.25 21.01 4.96
CA ASN A 143 -0.16 20.33 6.26
C ASN A 143 -0.59 21.26 7.41
N GLU A 144 -1.35 20.75 8.38
CA GLU A 144 -1.89 21.53 9.50
C GLU A 144 -0.80 22.24 10.34
N TYR A 145 0.38 21.64 10.50
CA TYR A 145 1.47 22.17 11.32
C TYR A 145 2.36 23.17 10.58
N PHE A 146 2.50 23.02 9.26
CA PHE A 146 3.36 23.88 8.43
C PHE A 146 2.57 24.98 7.73
N ASN A 147 1.24 24.91 7.74
CA ASN A 147 0.38 25.97 7.22
C ASN A 147 0.68 27.31 7.93
N CYS A 148 0.79 28.37 7.14
CA CYS A 148 1.04 29.73 7.63
C CYS A 148 -0.02 30.30 8.57
N SER A 149 -1.25 29.81 8.49
CA SER A 149 -2.36 30.23 9.36
C SER A 149 -2.42 29.42 10.66
N SER A 150 -1.59 28.40 10.81
CA SER A 150 -1.59 27.53 11.99
C SER A 150 -0.95 28.22 13.21
N PRO A 151 -1.36 27.86 14.44
CA PRO A 151 -0.71 28.34 15.66
C PRO A 151 0.60 27.60 15.97
N SER A 152 1.04 26.69 15.09
CA SER A 152 2.25 25.87 15.27
C SER A 152 3.51 26.74 15.24
N GLY A 153 4.52 26.37 16.02
CA GLY A 153 5.85 27.00 15.95
C GLY A 153 6.54 26.80 14.60
N GLU A 154 6.12 25.79 13.83
CA GLU A 154 6.66 25.45 12.51
C GLU A 154 5.84 26.06 11.35
N HIS A 155 4.93 26.99 11.64
CA HIS A 155 4.09 27.63 10.63
C HIS A 155 4.94 28.26 9.51
N CYS A 156 4.44 28.25 8.27
CA CYS A 156 5.18 28.69 7.08
C CYS A 156 6.56 28.03 6.91
N GLY A 157 6.77 26.87 7.53
CA GLY A 157 8.02 26.15 7.50
C GLY A 157 7.97 24.92 6.59
N VAL A 158 9.08 24.21 6.53
CA VAL A 158 9.17 22.88 5.94
C VAL A 158 9.92 21.97 6.93
N PRO A 159 9.78 20.64 6.82
CA PRO A 159 10.56 19.72 7.62
C PRO A 159 12.07 19.91 7.44
N PHE A 160 12.83 19.54 8.46
CA PHE A 160 14.29 19.65 8.47
C PHE A 160 14.96 18.79 7.39
N SER A 161 14.31 17.72 6.92
CA SER A 161 14.76 16.86 5.80
C SER A 161 14.94 17.63 4.48
N CYS A 162 14.22 18.73 4.29
CA CYS A 162 14.36 19.61 3.13
C CYS A 162 15.61 20.49 3.14
N CYS A 163 16.33 20.56 4.26
CA CYS A 163 17.46 21.47 4.41
C CYS A 163 18.71 21.03 3.66
N ILE A 164 19.32 21.97 2.94
CA ILE A 164 20.62 21.77 2.30
C ILE A 164 21.67 21.75 3.40
N ASN A 165 22.52 20.72 3.39
CA ASN A 165 23.61 20.52 4.34
C ASN A 165 23.17 20.73 5.81
N ALA A 166 22.15 20.01 6.26
CA ALA A 166 21.71 20.08 7.65
C ALA A 166 22.84 19.84 8.68
N ASN A 167 23.95 19.22 8.27
CA ASN A 167 25.09 18.83 9.10
C ASN A 167 26.33 19.73 8.96
N ASP A 168 26.26 20.87 8.23
CA ASP A 168 27.44 21.71 7.88
C ASP A 168 27.99 22.56 9.04
N ILE A 169 27.32 22.59 10.20
CA ILE A 169 27.90 23.23 11.37
C ILE A 169 29.05 22.31 11.80
N SER A 170 30.29 22.83 11.82
CA SER A 170 31.59 22.20 12.15
C SER A 170 31.66 21.38 13.46
N SER A 171 30.52 21.16 14.13
CA SER A 171 30.26 20.35 15.31
C SER A 171 29.41 19.09 15.03
N GLY A 172 29.01 18.80 13.78
CA GLY A 172 28.19 17.62 13.44
C GLY A 172 26.75 17.70 13.95
N LEU A 173 26.26 18.92 14.23
CA LEU A 173 24.93 19.17 14.77
C LEU A 173 23.94 19.47 13.63
N VAL A 174 22.81 18.76 13.60
CA VAL A 174 21.74 18.96 12.61
C VAL A 174 21.04 20.29 12.86
N ASN A 175 20.98 21.17 11.85
CA ASN A 175 20.22 22.43 11.92
C ASN A 175 18.73 22.20 11.67
N PHE A 176 18.00 21.81 12.71
CA PHE A 176 16.54 21.63 12.65
C PHE A 176 15.75 22.92 12.37
N MET A 177 16.38 24.11 12.50
CA MET A 177 15.71 25.40 12.33
C MET A 177 15.80 25.97 10.90
N CYS A 178 16.54 25.31 9.99
CA CYS A 178 16.75 25.86 8.64
C CYS A 178 15.44 25.99 7.83
N GLY A 179 14.45 25.13 8.09
CA GLY A 179 13.15 25.12 7.42
C GLY A 179 12.15 26.15 7.93
N TYR A 180 12.45 26.94 8.97
CA TYR A 180 11.46 27.85 9.57
C TYR A 180 11.20 29.08 8.71
N SER A 181 9.92 29.42 8.51
CA SER A 181 9.45 30.59 7.76
C SER A 181 9.95 30.68 6.31
N VAL A 182 10.50 29.60 5.75
CA VAL A 182 11.03 29.59 4.37
C VAL A 182 9.95 29.77 3.31
N GLN A 183 8.69 29.41 3.61
CA GLN A 183 7.56 29.66 2.70
C GLN A 183 7.29 31.16 2.48
N LYS A 184 7.77 32.05 3.36
CA LYS A 184 7.64 33.51 3.19
C LYS A 184 8.78 34.11 2.36
N LEU A 185 9.87 33.38 2.16
CA LEU A 185 11.04 33.84 1.41
C LEU A 185 10.77 33.69 -0.09
N GLY A 186 11.40 34.54 -0.90
CA GLY A 186 11.40 34.34 -2.36
C GLY A 186 12.19 33.10 -2.74
N ILE A 187 11.84 32.46 -3.87
CA ILE A 187 12.43 31.20 -4.36
C ILE A 187 13.96 31.23 -4.38
N VAL A 188 14.57 32.37 -4.76
CA VAL A 188 16.04 32.54 -4.85
C VAL A 188 16.73 32.53 -3.49
N GLU A 189 16.03 32.97 -2.44
CA GLU A 189 16.56 32.95 -1.08
C GLU A 189 16.28 31.61 -0.39
N ALA A 190 15.11 31.01 -0.66
CA ALA A 190 14.76 29.67 -0.21
C ALA A 190 15.72 28.61 -0.77
N SER A 191 16.07 28.67 -2.05
CA SER A 191 16.96 27.70 -2.71
C SER A 191 18.40 27.68 -2.18
N LYS A 192 18.80 28.68 -1.40
CA LYS A 192 20.10 28.68 -0.69
C LYS A 192 20.07 27.90 0.61
N LYS A 193 18.89 27.66 1.17
CA LYS A 193 18.69 27.01 2.48
C LYS A 193 18.09 25.62 2.36
N ILE A 194 17.17 25.44 1.41
CA ILE A 194 16.40 24.20 1.25
C ILE A 194 16.38 23.75 -0.21
N TYR A 195 16.12 22.45 -0.42
CA TYR A 195 15.70 21.95 -1.71
C TYR A 195 14.31 22.53 -2.03
N THR A 196 14.12 23.04 -3.25
CA THR A 196 12.85 23.68 -3.65
C THR A 196 12.01 22.83 -4.59
N SER A 197 12.62 21.83 -5.24
CA SER A 197 11.97 20.95 -6.21
C SER A 197 11.23 19.81 -5.53
N GLY A 198 10.04 19.47 -6.04
CA GLY A 198 9.28 18.33 -5.57
C GLY A 198 9.92 16.98 -5.90
N CYS A 199 9.72 16.00 -5.03
CA CYS A 199 10.34 14.68 -5.19
C CYS A 199 9.85 13.92 -6.43
N ILE A 200 8.58 14.05 -6.82
CA ILE A 200 8.03 13.36 -8.01
C ILE A 200 8.75 13.83 -9.28
N GLU A 201 9.01 15.14 -9.40
CA GLU A 201 9.73 15.71 -10.55
C GLU A 201 11.18 15.21 -10.63
N ILE A 202 11.88 15.11 -9.49
CA ILE A 202 13.25 14.58 -9.45
C ILE A 202 13.27 13.08 -9.81
N VAL A 203 12.36 12.29 -9.24
CA VAL A 203 12.25 10.86 -9.54
C VAL A 203 11.92 10.63 -11.01
N ARG A 204 11.01 11.44 -11.57
CA ARG A 204 10.67 11.40 -12.99
C ARG A 204 11.87 11.73 -13.88
N ALA A 205 12.57 12.82 -13.61
CA ALA A 205 13.75 13.21 -14.37
C ALA A 205 14.85 12.14 -14.31
N TRP A 206 15.03 11.51 -13.14
CA TRP A 206 15.94 10.39 -12.97
C TRP A 206 15.48 9.15 -13.76
N ALA A 207 14.17 8.85 -13.75
CA ALA A 207 13.60 7.70 -14.45
C ALA A 207 13.72 7.85 -15.98
N GLU A 208 13.46 9.04 -16.52
CA GLU A 208 13.65 9.35 -17.95
C GLU A 208 15.11 9.16 -18.37
N LYS A 209 16.06 9.57 -17.51
CA LYS A 209 17.50 9.38 -17.75
C LYS A 209 17.94 7.93 -17.67
N ASN A 210 17.36 7.14 -16.77
CA ASN A 210 17.75 5.75 -16.50
C ASN A 210 16.75 4.72 -17.05
N LEU A 211 15.98 5.09 -18.08
CA LEU A 211 14.88 4.27 -18.61
C LEU A 211 15.32 2.84 -18.97
N TYR A 212 16.51 2.67 -19.57
CA TYR A 212 17.03 1.34 -19.92
C TYR A 212 17.32 0.46 -18.70
N MET A 213 17.81 1.04 -17.60
CA MET A 213 18.04 0.31 -16.35
C MET A 213 16.70 -0.13 -15.75
N LEU A 214 15.72 0.77 -15.68
CA LEU A 214 14.38 0.47 -15.17
C LEU A 214 13.68 -0.59 -16.00
N ALA A 215 13.74 -0.49 -17.33
CA ALA A 215 13.21 -1.50 -18.24
C ALA A 215 13.88 -2.87 -18.05
N GLY A 216 15.20 -2.89 -17.81
CA GLY A 216 15.93 -4.12 -17.50
C GLY A 216 15.48 -4.77 -16.18
N ILE A 217 15.29 -3.98 -15.13
CA ILE A 217 14.78 -4.46 -13.82
C ILE A 217 13.36 -5.02 -13.98
N ALA A 218 12.46 -4.28 -14.62
CA ALA A 218 11.09 -4.72 -14.85
C ALA A 218 11.03 -6.02 -15.68
N LEU A 219 11.82 -6.10 -16.76
CA LEU A 219 11.91 -7.33 -17.56
C LEU A 219 12.45 -8.50 -16.74
N GLY A 220 13.46 -8.27 -15.88
CA GLY A 220 14.02 -9.28 -15.00
C GLY A 220 12.98 -9.82 -14.02
N ILE A 221 12.19 -8.94 -13.40
CA ILE A 221 11.10 -9.31 -12.49
C ILE A 221 10.06 -10.15 -13.24
N ALA A 222 9.57 -9.67 -14.39
CA ALA A 222 8.59 -10.38 -15.22
C ALA A 222 9.07 -11.79 -15.63
N LEU A 223 10.32 -11.92 -16.10
CA LEU A 223 10.89 -13.22 -16.47
C LEU A 223 11.02 -14.16 -15.27
N SER A 224 11.42 -13.63 -14.11
CA SER A 224 11.53 -14.42 -12.88
C SER A 224 10.17 -14.95 -12.42
N GLN A 225 9.11 -14.15 -12.51
CA GLN A 225 7.75 -14.56 -12.18
C GLN A 225 7.24 -15.64 -13.14
N LEU A 226 7.44 -15.46 -14.46
CA LEU A 226 7.04 -16.46 -15.46
C LEU A 226 7.74 -17.80 -15.22
N PHE A 227 9.02 -17.77 -14.83
CA PHE A 227 9.76 -18.98 -14.48
C PHE A 227 9.17 -19.68 -13.26
N VAL A 228 8.84 -18.94 -12.20
CA VAL A 228 8.21 -19.51 -10.98
C VAL A 228 6.83 -20.09 -11.29
N ILE A 229 6.02 -19.40 -12.08
CA ILE A 229 4.71 -19.91 -12.54
C ILE A 229 4.88 -21.20 -13.34
N TYR A 230 5.84 -21.24 -14.26
CA TYR A 230 6.14 -22.43 -15.06
C TYR A 230 6.50 -23.64 -14.19
N LEU A 231 7.36 -23.44 -13.18
CA LEU A 231 7.72 -24.49 -12.23
C LEU A 231 6.53 -24.95 -11.41
N ALA A 232 5.73 -24.03 -10.86
CA ALA A 232 4.55 -24.36 -10.08
C ALA A 232 3.52 -25.16 -10.89
N LYS A 233 3.29 -24.79 -12.15
CA LYS A 233 2.39 -25.51 -13.07
C LYS A 233 2.92 -26.87 -13.50
N THR A 234 4.23 -26.99 -13.69
CA THR A 234 4.88 -28.27 -14.00
C THR A 234 4.74 -29.23 -12.81
N LEU A 235 4.99 -28.75 -11.59
CA LEU A 235 4.82 -29.53 -10.36
C LEU A 235 3.36 -29.94 -10.15
N GLU A 236 2.41 -29.03 -10.39
CA GLU A 236 0.97 -29.32 -10.35
C GLU A 236 0.61 -30.48 -11.29
N GLY A 237 1.06 -30.42 -12.55
CA GLY A 237 0.82 -31.47 -13.53
C GLY A 237 1.45 -32.82 -13.13
N GLN A 238 2.66 -32.80 -12.56
CA GLN A 238 3.30 -34.02 -12.05
C GLN A 238 2.51 -34.67 -10.92
N ILE A 239 2.02 -33.88 -9.95
CA ILE A 239 1.23 -34.38 -8.82
C ILE A 239 -0.12 -34.95 -9.30
N GLU A 240 -0.79 -34.28 -10.25
CA GLU A 240 -2.07 -34.78 -10.80
C GLU A 240 -1.88 -36.10 -11.55
N LEU A 241 -0.81 -36.23 -12.34
CA LEU A 241 -0.44 -37.48 -13.01
C LEU A 241 -0.07 -38.61 -12.04
N GLN A 242 0.59 -38.29 -10.93
CA GLN A 242 0.85 -39.27 -9.88
C GLN A 242 -0.47 -39.73 -9.25
N LYS A 243 -1.35 -38.81 -8.85
CA LYS A 243 -2.66 -39.14 -8.23
C LYS A 243 -3.56 -39.97 -9.15
N SER A 244 -3.56 -39.72 -10.46
CA SER A 244 -4.34 -40.52 -11.41
C SER A 244 -3.83 -41.96 -11.52
N ARG A 245 -2.50 -42.16 -11.46
CA ARG A 245 -1.88 -43.50 -11.45
C ARG A 245 -2.22 -44.30 -10.19
N TRP A 246 -2.31 -43.67 -9.02
CA TRP A 246 -2.69 -44.35 -7.76
C TRP A 246 -4.18 -44.70 -7.69
N ASN A 247 -5.04 -44.03 -8.46
CA ASN A 247 -6.48 -44.26 -8.49
C ASN A 247 -6.93 -45.29 -9.55
N THR A 248 -5.99 -45.88 -10.30
CA THR A 248 -6.21 -46.96 -11.26
C THR A 248 -5.72 -48.27 -10.67
#